data_AF-A0A6N7M7W8-F1
#
_entry.id   AF-A0A6N7M7W8-F1
#
_cell.length_a   1.000
_cell.length_b   1.000
_cell.length_c   1.000
_cell.angle_alpha   90.00
_cell.angle_beta   90.00
_cell.angle_gamma   90.00
#
_symmetry.space_group_name_H-M   'P 1'
#
loop_
_entity.id
_entity.type
_entity.pdbx_description
1 polymer ?
#
loop_
_entity_poly.entity_id
_entity_poly.type
_entity_poly.pdbx_seq_one_letter_code
_entity_poly.pdbx_strand_id
1 'polypeptide(L)'
;MVKKYVLEDNEDPMRTLCRMASRTESEDFPEDVIGIAKRLLLDTVVVTLGGSGQEGVKADWVSVTETWRTKALGMALNARTRELPGGNMDGVHRQILDIVLNELGVQGFFGSDKDEMTLFWHRIPPWPDAPNGHARLKNKYILSTITILSLAMITGISRIAPFHWDCVISCEMLDNYKFHHSVYRRSAEHLDINRNR
;
A
#
# COMPACT_ATOMS: atom_id res chain seq x y z
N MET A 1 -23.72 -15.64 29.61
CA MET A 1 -22.48 -15.15 28.98
C MET A 1 -22.47 -15.58 27.53
N VAL A 2 -22.50 -14.64 26.60
CA VAL A 2 -22.45 -14.93 25.16
C VAL A 2 -21.04 -15.38 24.82
N LYS A 3 -20.89 -16.61 24.30
CA LYS A 3 -19.60 -17.20 23.92
C LYS A 3 -19.13 -16.58 22.59
N LYS A 4 -18.59 -15.36 22.67
CA LYS A 4 -18.18 -14.51 21.53
C LYS A 4 -17.22 -15.19 20.54
N TYR A 5 -16.40 -16.13 21.02
CA TYR A 5 -15.33 -16.78 20.25
C TYR A 5 -15.51 -18.30 20.06
N VAL A 6 -16.74 -18.79 20.10
CA VAL A 6 -17.00 -20.23 19.89
C VAL A 6 -17.55 -20.47 18.48
N LEU A 7 -17.13 -21.60 17.91
CA LEU A 7 -17.67 -22.13 16.66
C LEU A 7 -19.17 -22.40 16.85
N GLU A 8 -19.99 -21.83 15.98
CA GLU A 8 -21.42 -22.13 15.94
C GLU A 8 -21.63 -23.27 14.93
N ASP A 9 -22.46 -24.26 15.27
CA ASP A 9 -22.68 -25.42 14.40
C ASP A 9 -23.26 -24.98 13.04
N ASN A 10 -22.74 -25.54 11.94
CA ASN A 10 -22.99 -25.19 10.53
C ASN A 10 -22.30 -23.93 9.96
N GLU A 11 -21.40 -23.25 10.68
CA GLU A 11 -20.57 -22.20 10.05
C GLU A 11 -19.34 -22.75 9.33
N ASP A 12 -19.09 -22.29 8.11
CA ASP A 12 -17.78 -22.51 7.47
C ASP A 12 -16.71 -21.61 8.10
N PRO A 13 -15.41 -21.93 7.93
CA PRO A 13 -14.32 -21.20 8.58
C PRO A 13 -14.28 -19.71 8.27
N MET A 14 -14.68 -19.29 7.05
CA MET A 14 -14.68 -17.88 6.67
C MET A 14 -15.86 -17.13 7.28
N ARG A 15 -17.04 -17.75 7.32
CA ARG A 15 -18.21 -17.19 7.98
C ARG A 15 -17.99 -17.02 9.49
N THR A 16 -17.31 -17.98 10.10
CA THR A 16 -16.87 -17.91 11.50
C THR A 16 -15.93 -16.72 11.71
N LEU A 17 -14.92 -16.57 10.85
CA LEU A 17 -13.92 -15.50 10.96
C LEU A 17 -14.55 -14.11 10.77
N CYS A 18 -15.45 -13.94 9.80
CA CYS A 18 -16.17 -12.69 9.57
C CYS A 18 -17.10 -12.33 10.72
N ARG A 19 -17.79 -13.30 11.33
CA ARG A 19 -18.64 -13.09 12.51
C ARG A 19 -17.80 -12.68 13.73
N MET A 20 -16.68 -13.36 13.96
CA MET A 20 -15.78 -13.01 15.05
C MET A 20 -15.22 -11.60 14.86
N ALA A 21 -14.69 -11.29 13.67
CA ALA A 21 -14.14 -9.98 13.35
C ALA A 21 -15.16 -8.83 13.46
N SER A 22 -16.41 -9.06 13.03
CA SER A 22 -17.50 -8.05 13.12
C SER A 22 -18.07 -7.86 14.51
N ARG A 23 -17.81 -8.80 15.43
CA ARG A 23 -18.26 -8.71 16.83
C ARG A 23 -17.14 -8.27 17.77
N THR A 24 -15.87 -8.38 17.38
CA THR A 24 -14.73 -7.97 18.22
C THR A 24 -14.72 -6.46 18.40
N GLU A 25 -14.80 -6.03 19.65
CA GLU A 25 -14.75 -4.65 20.08
C GLU A 25 -13.34 -4.31 20.56
N SER A 26 -13.03 -3.02 20.67
CA SER A 26 -11.70 -2.58 21.12
C SER A 26 -11.34 -3.08 22.53
N GLU A 27 -12.35 -3.34 23.37
CA GLU A 27 -12.22 -3.82 24.76
C GLU A 27 -11.81 -5.31 24.86
N ASP A 28 -11.88 -6.06 23.76
CA ASP A 28 -11.50 -7.48 23.71
C ASP A 28 -10.00 -7.72 23.53
N PHE A 29 -9.23 -6.67 23.23
CA PHE A 29 -7.79 -6.77 22.99
C PHE A 29 -6.98 -6.41 24.24
N PRO A 30 -5.83 -7.06 24.48
CA PRO A 30 -4.87 -6.61 25.49
C PRO A 30 -4.46 -5.14 25.29
N GLU A 31 -4.24 -4.38 26.37
CA GLU A 31 -3.96 -2.93 26.31
C GLU A 31 -2.74 -2.58 25.45
N ASP A 32 -1.74 -3.45 25.41
CA ASP A 32 -0.54 -3.32 24.58
C ASP A 32 -0.85 -3.50 23.08
N VAL A 33 -1.76 -4.41 22.73
CA VAL A 33 -2.26 -4.61 21.36
C VAL A 33 -3.13 -3.44 20.92
N ILE A 34 -4.00 -2.94 21.79
CA ILE A 34 -4.77 -1.70 21.54
C ILE A 34 -3.81 -0.52 21.34
N GLY A 35 -2.76 -0.43 22.16
CA GLY A 35 -1.75 0.63 22.09
C GLY A 35 -0.91 0.60 20.81
N ILE A 36 -0.68 -0.59 20.24
CA ILE A 36 0.02 -0.80 18.96
C ILE A 36 -0.93 -0.54 17.79
N ALA A 37 -2.17 -1.04 17.84
CA ALA A 37 -3.18 -0.82 16.82
C ALA A 37 -3.57 0.66 16.71
N LYS A 38 -3.74 1.36 17.84
CA LYS A 38 -3.98 2.81 17.89
C LYS A 38 -2.79 3.58 17.33
N ARG A 39 -1.55 3.21 17.66
CA ARG A 39 -0.35 3.84 17.07
C ARG A 39 -0.26 3.61 15.57
N LEU A 40 -0.49 2.39 15.09
CA LEU A 40 -0.48 2.09 13.65
C LEU A 40 -1.61 2.80 12.88
N LEU A 41 -2.81 2.89 13.46
CA LEU A 41 -3.95 3.63 12.88
C LEU A 41 -3.75 5.15 12.93
N LEU A 42 -3.19 5.68 14.02
CA LEU A 42 -2.86 7.10 14.18
C LEU A 42 -1.69 7.52 13.27
N ASP A 43 -0.64 6.71 13.20
CA ASP A 43 0.57 7.01 12.42
C ASP A 43 0.38 6.79 10.92
N THR A 44 -0.51 5.89 10.49
CA THR A 44 -0.66 5.54 9.06
C THR A 44 -1.88 6.17 8.38
N VAL A 45 -2.93 6.60 9.10
CA VAL A 45 -4.14 7.15 8.46
C VAL A 45 -4.62 8.45 9.10
N VAL A 46 -4.57 8.59 10.43
CA VAL A 46 -5.22 9.74 11.11
C VAL A 46 -4.32 10.97 11.29
N VAL A 47 -2.99 10.87 11.28
CA VAL A 47 -2.10 12.05 11.44
C VAL A 47 -1.59 12.63 10.10
N THR A 48 -1.66 11.85 9.01
CA THR A 48 -1.22 12.34 7.68
C THR A 48 -2.36 12.47 6.66
N LEU A 49 -3.50 11.78 6.85
CA LEU A 49 -4.71 11.95 6.01
C LEU A 49 -5.92 12.46 6.82
N GLY A 50 -5.88 12.34 8.15
CA GLY A 50 -6.72 13.11 9.03
C GLY A 50 -6.01 14.41 9.37
N GLY A 51 -6.58 15.53 8.96
CA GLY A 51 -6.51 16.67 9.85
C GLY A 51 -6.85 16.17 11.26
N SER A 52 -6.18 16.70 12.27
CA SER A 52 -6.75 16.71 13.61
C SER A 52 -8.21 17.24 13.52
N GLY A 53 -8.96 17.29 14.61
CA GLY A 53 -10.24 18.02 14.62
C GLY A 53 -10.15 19.52 14.28
N GLN A 54 -9.16 19.97 13.48
CA GLN A 54 -8.87 21.33 13.06
C GLN A 54 -9.07 21.62 11.56
N GLU A 55 -9.30 20.63 10.66
CA GLU A 55 -9.67 20.93 9.23
C GLU A 55 -11.01 20.36 8.73
N GLY A 56 -11.75 19.61 9.56
CA GLY A 56 -13.21 19.51 9.43
C GLY A 56 -13.82 18.72 8.25
N VAL A 57 -13.05 18.13 7.34
CA VAL A 57 -13.61 17.30 6.24
C VAL A 57 -14.02 15.92 6.77
N LYS A 58 -15.34 15.69 6.83
CA LYS A 58 -15.93 14.40 7.19
C LYS A 58 -16.05 13.53 5.93
N ALA A 59 -15.28 12.45 5.86
CA ALA A 59 -15.34 11.46 4.79
C ALA A 59 -15.14 10.04 5.35
N ASP A 60 -15.63 9.03 4.62
CA ASP A 60 -15.26 7.64 4.86
C ASP A 60 -13.88 7.36 4.25
N TRP A 61 -12.85 7.64 5.05
CA TRP A 61 -11.45 7.51 4.63
C TRP A 61 -11.02 6.07 4.33
N VAL A 62 -11.71 5.07 4.88
CA VAL A 62 -11.48 3.66 4.54
C VAL A 62 -11.91 3.42 3.10
N SER A 63 -13.16 3.78 2.77
CA SER A 63 -13.68 3.66 1.40
C SER A 63 -12.86 4.47 0.39
N VAL A 64 -12.41 5.68 0.74
CA VAL A 64 -11.52 6.49 -0.11
C VAL A 64 -10.22 5.74 -0.39
N THR A 65 -9.54 5.25 0.64
CA THR A 65 -8.22 4.61 0.51
C THR A 65 -8.30 3.30 -0.27
N GLU A 66 -9.31 2.46 0.01
CA GLU A 66 -9.53 1.19 -0.69
C GLU A 66 -9.89 1.40 -2.16
N THR A 67 -10.79 2.35 -2.44
CA THR A 67 -11.22 2.67 -3.81
C THR A 67 -10.07 3.27 -4.62
N TRP A 68 -9.27 4.16 -4.00
CA TRP A 68 -8.08 4.74 -4.63
C TRP A 68 -7.05 3.68 -4.99
N ARG A 69 -6.71 2.81 -4.05
CA ARG A 69 -5.78 1.68 -4.29
C ARG A 69 -6.29 0.80 -5.42
N THR A 70 -7.55 0.40 -5.36
CA THR A 70 -8.14 -0.55 -6.32
C THR A 70 -8.15 0.01 -7.74
N LYS A 71 -8.59 1.26 -7.92
CA LYS A 71 -8.63 1.91 -9.23
C LYS A 71 -7.23 2.21 -9.78
N ALA A 72 -6.29 2.64 -8.93
CA ALA A 72 -4.91 2.87 -9.34
C ALA A 72 -4.24 1.58 -9.84
N LEU A 73 -4.43 0.46 -9.13
CA LEU A 73 -3.96 -0.84 -9.60
C LEU A 73 -4.66 -1.26 -10.90
N GLY A 74 -5.98 -1.07 -11.00
CA GLY A 74 -6.73 -1.40 -12.21
C GLY A 74 -6.25 -0.64 -13.46
N MET A 75 -5.81 0.61 -13.30
CA MET A 75 -5.25 1.42 -14.39
C MET A 75 -3.82 1.00 -14.74
N ALA A 76 -2.99 0.70 -13.74
CA ALA A 76 -1.57 0.46 -13.96
C ALA A 76 -1.26 -0.96 -14.43
N LEU A 77 -2.01 -1.96 -13.96
CA LEU A 77 -1.66 -3.34 -14.21
C LEU A 77 -1.85 -3.70 -15.70
N ASN A 78 -0.82 -4.32 -16.29
CA ASN A 78 -0.68 -4.66 -17.71
C ASN A 78 -0.60 -3.47 -18.68
N ALA A 79 -0.56 -2.24 -18.20
CA ALA A 79 -0.39 -1.06 -19.04
C ALA A 79 1.03 -0.93 -19.58
N ARG A 80 1.18 -0.21 -20.70
CA ARG A 80 2.49 0.31 -21.09
C ARG A 80 2.79 1.56 -20.28
N THR A 81 4.05 1.74 -19.91
CA THR A 81 4.50 2.89 -19.10
C THR A 81 4.05 4.22 -19.72
N ARG A 82 4.22 4.36 -21.04
CA ARG A 82 3.80 5.56 -21.81
C ARG A 82 2.30 5.83 -21.84
N GLU A 83 1.46 4.87 -21.46
CA GLU A 83 -0.01 5.02 -21.42
C GLU A 83 -0.48 5.54 -20.06
N LEU A 84 0.39 5.49 -19.04
CA LEU A 84 0.05 5.96 -17.71
C LEU A 84 0.12 7.48 -17.61
N PRO A 85 -0.77 8.12 -16.84
CA PRO A 85 -0.64 9.53 -16.51
C PRO A 85 0.73 9.81 -15.89
N GLY A 86 1.45 10.79 -16.40
CA GLY A 86 2.82 11.11 -15.96
C GLY A 86 3.86 10.02 -16.25
N GLY A 87 3.48 8.93 -16.95
CA GLY A 87 4.36 7.81 -17.24
C GLY A 87 4.68 6.91 -16.05
N ASN A 88 4.03 7.08 -14.89
CA ASN A 88 4.33 6.29 -13.69
C ASN A 88 3.16 6.24 -12.67
N MET A 89 3.40 5.61 -11.52
CA MET A 89 2.38 5.48 -10.47
C MET A 89 2.06 6.79 -9.74
N ASP A 90 2.95 7.77 -9.70
CA ASP A 90 2.63 9.06 -9.07
C ASP A 90 1.52 9.75 -9.85
N GLY A 91 1.66 9.83 -11.17
CA GLY A 91 0.61 10.39 -12.02
C GLY A 91 -0.68 9.57 -11.99
N VAL A 92 -0.60 8.24 -11.97
CA VAL A 92 -1.77 7.37 -11.77
C VAL A 92 -2.47 7.70 -10.46
N HIS A 93 -1.77 7.70 -9.33
CA HIS A 93 -2.39 7.97 -8.04
C HIS A 93 -3.01 9.37 -8.01
N ARG A 94 -2.33 10.37 -8.56
CA ARG A 94 -2.83 11.74 -8.57
C ARG A 94 -4.12 11.87 -9.40
N GLN A 95 -4.19 11.24 -10.57
CA GLN A 95 -5.39 11.24 -11.41
C GLN A 95 -6.54 10.45 -10.76
N ILE A 96 -6.25 9.26 -10.20
CA ILE A 96 -7.28 8.45 -9.54
C ILE A 96 -7.83 9.16 -8.30
N LEU A 97 -7.03 9.93 -7.57
CA LEU A 97 -7.51 10.68 -6.41
C LEU A 97 -8.65 11.63 -6.78
N ASP A 98 -8.56 12.34 -7.91
CA ASP A 98 -9.65 13.20 -8.39
C ASP A 98 -10.93 12.40 -8.66
N ILE A 99 -10.80 11.23 -9.27
CA ILE A 99 -11.93 10.34 -9.57
C ILE A 99 -12.59 9.86 -8.28
N VAL A 100 -11.80 9.37 -7.32
CA VAL A 100 -12.28 8.80 -6.05
C VAL A 100 -12.98 9.86 -5.20
N LEU A 101 -12.37 11.04 -5.05
CA LEU A 101 -12.97 12.12 -4.27
C LEU A 101 -14.30 12.56 -4.88
N ASN A 102 -14.41 12.63 -6.22
CA ASN A 102 -15.65 12.93 -6.89
C ASN A 102 -16.71 11.83 -6.72
N GLU A 103 -16.35 10.57 -6.98
CA GLU A 103 -17.28 9.43 -6.85
C GLU A 103 -17.84 9.26 -5.44
N LEU A 104 -17.04 9.55 -4.42
CA LEU A 104 -17.43 9.46 -3.01
C LEU A 104 -18.00 10.77 -2.44
N GLY A 105 -18.15 11.81 -3.26
CA GLY A 105 -18.70 13.10 -2.85
C GLY A 105 -17.85 13.86 -1.83
N VAL A 106 -16.54 13.58 -1.77
CA VAL A 106 -15.60 14.22 -0.85
C VAL A 106 -15.11 15.54 -1.47
N GLN A 107 -15.35 16.63 -0.75
CA GLN A 107 -15.04 17.99 -1.19
C GLN A 107 -14.13 18.70 -0.18
N GLY A 108 -13.68 19.91 -0.51
CA GLY A 108 -12.83 20.73 0.37
C GLY A 108 -11.33 20.64 0.10
N PHE A 109 -10.91 19.93 -0.95
CA PHE A 109 -9.51 19.81 -1.36
C PHE A 109 -9.23 20.55 -2.67
N PHE A 110 -8.23 21.41 -2.67
CA PHE A 110 -7.69 22.09 -3.85
C PHE A 110 -6.59 21.24 -4.51
N GLY A 111 -6.10 21.72 -5.67
CA GLY A 111 -5.08 21.00 -6.44
C GLY A 111 -3.82 20.66 -5.65
N SER A 112 -3.29 21.63 -4.90
CA SER A 112 -2.12 21.48 -4.03
C SER A 112 -2.33 20.46 -2.93
N ASP A 113 -3.52 20.44 -2.32
CA ASP A 113 -3.82 19.52 -1.22
C ASP A 113 -3.83 18.09 -1.73
N LYS A 114 -4.38 17.88 -2.92
CA LYS A 114 -4.39 16.56 -3.59
C LYS A 114 -3.01 16.11 -4.02
N ASP A 115 -2.15 17.05 -4.44
CA ASP A 115 -0.75 16.77 -4.74
C ASP A 115 -0.02 16.29 -3.47
N GLU A 116 -0.21 17.00 -2.36
CA GLU A 116 0.36 16.64 -1.06
C GLU A 116 -0.18 15.30 -0.53
N MET A 117 -1.50 15.08 -0.61
CA MET A 117 -2.14 13.80 -0.25
C MET A 117 -1.56 12.64 -1.07
N THR A 118 -1.20 12.86 -2.34
CA THR A 118 -0.60 11.82 -3.18
C THR A 118 0.78 11.38 -2.66
N LEU A 119 1.52 12.26 -1.98
CA LEU A 119 2.80 11.92 -1.35
C LEU A 119 2.66 10.94 -0.18
N PHE A 120 1.45 10.66 0.30
CA PHE A 120 1.19 9.61 1.29
C PHE A 120 1.82 8.27 0.89
N TRP A 121 1.70 7.89 -0.38
CA TRP A 121 2.21 6.62 -0.87
C TRP A 121 3.74 6.50 -0.79
N HIS A 122 4.46 7.60 -0.56
CA HIS A 122 5.92 7.63 -0.40
C HIS A 122 6.39 7.33 1.04
N ARG A 123 5.47 7.16 1.99
CA ARG A 123 5.80 7.07 3.43
C ARG A 123 5.20 5.85 4.12
N ILE A 124 4.98 4.77 3.37
CA ILE A 124 4.39 3.53 3.91
C ILE A 124 5.44 2.79 4.76
N PRO A 125 5.17 2.57 6.06
CA PRO A 125 6.10 1.84 6.91
C PRO A 125 6.19 0.36 6.49
N PRO A 126 7.35 -0.28 6.62
CA PRO A 126 7.47 -1.71 6.38
C PRO A 126 6.75 -2.51 7.48
N TRP A 127 6.39 -3.76 7.16
CA TRP A 127 5.90 -4.69 8.17
C TRP A 127 6.96 -4.93 9.27
N PRO A 128 6.56 -5.14 10.54
CA PRO A 128 7.50 -5.28 11.66
C PRO A 128 8.52 -6.42 11.51
N ASP A 129 8.16 -7.48 10.77
CA ASP A 129 9.01 -8.64 10.51
C ASP A 129 9.94 -8.48 9.30
N ALA A 130 9.63 -7.52 8.40
CA ALA A 130 10.39 -7.29 7.17
C ALA A 130 11.89 -7.03 7.42
N PRO A 131 12.33 -6.25 8.43
CA PRO A 131 13.75 -6.01 8.68
C PRO A 131 14.51 -7.30 9.03
N ASN A 132 13.91 -8.15 9.87
CA ASN A 132 14.52 -9.42 10.27
C ASN A 132 14.59 -10.39 9.09
N GLY A 133 13.53 -10.49 8.29
CA GLY A 133 13.51 -11.28 7.07
C GLY A 133 14.56 -10.80 6.06
N HIS A 134 14.62 -9.49 5.85
CA HIS A 134 15.57 -8.85 4.95
C HIS A 134 17.02 -9.12 5.36
N ALA A 135 17.38 -8.90 6.63
CA ALA A 135 18.73 -9.15 7.14
C ALA A 135 19.17 -10.61 6.92
N ARG A 136 18.27 -11.58 7.14
CA ARG A 136 18.56 -13.00 6.90
C ARG A 136 18.82 -13.31 5.44
N LEU A 137 18.03 -12.73 4.53
CA LEU A 137 18.14 -12.99 3.09
C LEU A 137 19.34 -12.26 2.46
N LYS A 138 19.65 -11.04 2.89
CA LYS A 138 20.75 -10.21 2.37
C LYS A 138 22.12 -10.84 2.58
N ASN A 139 22.26 -11.72 3.58
CA ASN A 139 23.48 -12.50 3.79
C ASN A 139 23.75 -13.55 2.70
N LYS A 140 22.76 -13.88 1.86
CA LYS A 140 22.86 -14.99 0.89
C LYS A 140 22.47 -14.62 -0.55
N TYR A 141 21.64 -13.59 -0.72
CA TYR A 141 21.06 -13.25 -2.01
C TYR A 141 21.13 -11.75 -2.28
N ILE A 142 21.16 -11.39 -3.56
CA ILE A 142 20.88 -10.03 -4.02
C ILE A 142 19.39 -9.76 -3.78
N LEU A 143 19.09 -8.74 -2.98
CA LEU A 143 17.73 -8.30 -2.70
C LEU A 143 17.38 -7.09 -3.56
N SER A 144 16.74 -7.37 -4.68
CA SER A 144 16.16 -6.35 -5.56
C SER A 144 14.65 -6.30 -5.42
N THR A 145 14.09 -5.10 -5.50
CA THR A 145 12.65 -4.93 -5.73
C THR A 145 12.38 -4.81 -7.22
N ILE A 146 11.35 -5.52 -7.70
CA ILE A 146 10.71 -5.26 -9.00
C ILE A 146 9.34 -4.73 -8.64
N THR A 147 9.08 -3.44 -8.85
CA THR A 147 7.92 -2.76 -8.26
C THR A 147 7.13 -1.97 -9.29
N ILE A 148 5.81 -1.89 -9.11
CA ILE A 148 4.98 -0.95 -9.87
C ILE A 148 5.19 0.48 -9.39
N LEU A 149 5.66 0.67 -8.15
CA LEU A 149 5.87 1.99 -7.58
C LEU A 149 6.83 2.81 -8.45
N SER A 150 6.56 4.11 -8.61
CA SER A 150 7.51 5.03 -9.25
C SER A 150 8.84 5.04 -8.50
N LEU A 151 9.92 5.50 -9.14
CA LEU A 151 11.25 5.54 -8.52
C LEU A 151 11.24 6.45 -7.29
N ALA A 152 10.63 7.63 -7.39
CA ALA A 152 10.51 8.56 -6.28
C ALA A 152 9.79 7.92 -5.08
N MET A 153 8.68 7.22 -5.33
CA MET A 153 7.88 6.58 -4.28
C MET A 153 8.63 5.46 -3.56
N ILE A 154 9.26 4.54 -4.31
CA ILE A 154 10.05 3.48 -3.67
C ILE A 154 11.28 4.04 -2.96
N THR A 155 11.89 5.13 -3.44
CA THR A 155 12.98 5.82 -2.75
C THR A 155 12.49 6.41 -1.42
N GLY A 156 11.32 7.07 -1.40
CA GLY A 156 10.71 7.59 -0.18
C GLY A 156 10.47 6.51 0.87
N ILE A 157 9.82 5.40 0.46
CA ILE A 157 9.55 4.24 1.33
C ILE A 157 10.87 3.64 1.84
N SER A 158 11.86 3.48 0.96
CA SER A 158 13.14 2.87 1.33
C SER A 158 13.95 3.74 2.29
N ARG A 159 13.77 5.06 2.29
CA ARG A 159 14.44 5.98 3.21
C ARG A 159 13.98 5.81 4.66
N ILE A 160 12.71 5.44 4.87
CA ILE A 160 12.15 5.25 6.21
C ILE A 160 12.20 3.78 6.68
N ALA A 161 12.51 2.84 5.79
CA ALA A 161 12.67 1.44 6.15
C ALA A 161 14.02 1.20 6.86
N PRO A 162 14.09 0.35 7.90
CA PRO A 162 15.34 0.04 8.59
C PRO A 162 16.12 -1.07 7.85
N PHE A 163 16.06 -1.08 6.52
CA PHE A 163 16.78 -2.01 5.65
C PHE A 163 17.03 -1.37 4.27
N HIS A 164 17.96 -1.95 3.50
CA HIS A 164 18.39 -1.39 2.22
C HIS A 164 18.36 -2.45 1.11
N TRP A 165 17.70 -2.12 0.00
CA TRP A 165 17.77 -2.91 -1.22
C TRP A 165 19.18 -2.86 -1.83
N ASP A 166 19.60 -3.95 -2.46
CA ASP A 166 20.81 -3.95 -3.29
C ASP A 166 20.54 -3.28 -4.65
N CYS A 167 19.30 -3.40 -5.14
CA CYS A 167 18.85 -2.76 -6.36
C CYS A 167 17.35 -2.44 -6.30
N VAL A 168 16.95 -1.40 -7.01
CA VAL A 168 15.55 -0.98 -7.18
C VAL A 168 15.22 -0.95 -8.66
N ILE A 169 14.25 -1.76 -9.08
CA ILE A 169 13.76 -1.80 -10.45
C ILE A 169 12.28 -1.41 -10.43
N SER A 170 12.01 -0.14 -10.70
CA SER A 170 10.65 0.36 -10.93
C SER A 170 10.20 0.03 -12.35
N CYS A 171 8.92 -0.32 -12.50
CA CYS A 171 8.29 -0.46 -13.82
C CYS A 171 8.31 0.85 -14.62
N GLU A 172 8.45 2.02 -13.98
CA GLU A 172 8.57 3.30 -14.70
C GLU A 172 9.84 3.36 -15.56
N MET A 173 10.88 2.63 -15.19
CA MET A 173 12.13 2.54 -15.93
C MET A 173 12.07 1.46 -17.04
N LEU A 174 10.95 0.76 -17.14
CA LEU A 174 10.69 -0.28 -18.12
C LEU A 174 9.58 0.17 -19.08
N ASP A 175 9.36 -0.59 -20.16
CA ASP A 175 8.32 -0.23 -21.15
C ASP A 175 6.90 -0.60 -20.69
N ASN A 176 6.78 -1.51 -19.72
CA ASN A 176 5.50 -2.07 -19.29
C ASN A 176 5.45 -2.17 -17.77
N TYR A 177 4.22 -2.22 -17.27
CA TYR A 177 3.92 -2.52 -15.88
C TYR A 177 3.56 -3.99 -15.68
N LYS A 178 3.64 -4.47 -14.43
CA LYS A 178 3.17 -5.82 -14.06
C LYS A 178 1.70 -5.96 -14.44
N PHE A 179 1.18 -7.09 -14.90
CA PHE A 179 1.77 -8.44 -14.97
C PHE A 179 2.45 -8.74 -16.31
N HIS A 180 2.79 -7.71 -17.11
CA HIS A 180 3.40 -7.95 -18.42
C HIS A 180 4.73 -8.71 -18.27
N HIS A 181 4.86 -9.85 -18.95
CA HIS A 181 5.98 -10.78 -18.76
C HIS A 181 7.36 -10.14 -19.05
N SER A 182 7.41 -9.13 -19.92
CA SER A 182 8.65 -8.40 -20.24
C SER A 182 9.24 -7.68 -19.02
N VAL A 183 8.42 -7.31 -18.02
CA VAL A 183 8.90 -6.67 -16.79
C VAL A 183 9.90 -7.56 -16.09
N TYR A 184 9.55 -8.82 -15.87
CA TYR A 184 10.40 -9.78 -15.19
C TYR A 184 11.61 -10.16 -16.03
N ARG A 185 11.44 -10.31 -17.35
CA ARG A 185 12.53 -10.61 -18.28
C ARG A 185 13.58 -9.50 -18.29
N ARG A 186 13.16 -8.25 -18.49
CA ARG A 186 14.07 -7.09 -18.48
C ARG A 186 14.73 -6.85 -17.14
N SER A 187 13.98 -7.06 -16.05
CA SER A 187 14.57 -6.96 -14.70
C SER A 187 15.69 -7.98 -14.50
N ALA A 188 15.52 -9.20 -15.01
CA ALA A 188 16.56 -10.23 -14.99
C ALA A 188 17.76 -9.87 -15.90
N GLU A 189 17.50 -9.31 -17.09
CA GLU A 189 18.54 -8.81 -17.99
C GLU A 189 19.37 -7.69 -17.35
N HIS A 190 18.74 -6.73 -16.65
CA HIS A 190 19.45 -5.64 -15.97
C HIS A 190 20.38 -6.11 -14.86
N LEU A 191 20.07 -7.25 -14.22
CA LEU A 191 20.90 -7.85 -13.19
C LEU A 191 21.87 -8.90 -13.75
N ASP A 192 21.90 -9.09 -15.07
CA ASP A 192 22.66 -10.15 -15.75
C ASP A 192 22.42 -11.56 -15.16
N ILE A 193 21.19 -11.83 -14.70
CA ILE A 193 20.83 -13.10 -14.06
C ILE A 193 20.15 -14.07 -15.04
N ASN A 194 20.50 -14.01 -16.33
CA ASN A 194 19.76 -14.74 -17.35
C ASN A 194 19.90 -16.27 -17.28
N ARG A 195 18.76 -16.90 -17.58
CA ARG A 195 18.37 -18.31 -17.44
C ARG A 195 19.28 -19.27 -18.24
N ASN A 196 19.70 -20.37 -17.61
CA ASN A 196 20.51 -21.48 -18.14
C ASN A 196 22.03 -21.22 -18.26
N ARG A 197 22.71 -21.15 -17.11
CA ARG A 197 24.02 -21.84 -16.98
C ARG A 197 23.80 -23.13 -16.20
#